data_AF-A0A316NMY6-F1
#
_entry.id   AF-A0A316NMY6-F1
#
_cell.length_a   1.000
_cell.length_b   1.000
_cell.length_c   1.000
_cell.angle_alpha   90.00
_cell.angle_beta   90.00
_cell.angle_gamma   90.00
#
_symmetry.space_group_name_H-M   'P 1'
#
loop_
_entity.id
_entity.type
_entity.pdbx_description
1 polymer ?
#
loop_
_entity_poly.entity_id
_entity_poly.type
_entity_poly.pdbx_seq_one_letter_code
_entity_poly.pdbx_strand_id
1 'polypeptide(L)'
;MKKFLTLAWVFLIMFYTSACTADKPAILFNKYPITEETVMGFGNLFKPNTRIYYLVLLPEKIHSRYIYLQIIKKDNKEGRLGYKIYYGKTVRLKNEQINYYDDYIVISEPGAYVMQIYSKDNPQKVLCVGQFFVQ
;
A
#
# COMPACT_ATOMS: atom_id res chain seq x y z
N MET A 1 19.30 -48.79 -6.37
CA MET A 1 19.03 -47.67 -7.30
C MET A 1 17.71 -46.95 -7.00
N LYS A 2 16.57 -47.65 -6.81
CA LYS A 2 15.27 -47.02 -6.51
C LYS A 2 15.28 -46.08 -5.29
N LYS A 3 16.01 -46.42 -4.22
CA LYS A 3 16.13 -45.61 -2.97
C LYS A 3 16.86 -44.28 -3.16
N PHE A 4 17.87 -44.24 -4.04
CA PHE A 4 18.57 -43.00 -4.38
C PHE A 4 17.71 -42.08 -5.25
N LEU A 5 16.93 -42.66 -6.16
CA LEU A 5 15.96 -41.92 -6.96
C LEU A 5 14.85 -41.31 -6.08
N THR A 6 14.35 -42.06 -5.10
CA THR A 6 13.35 -41.53 -4.14
C THR A 6 13.92 -40.43 -3.26
N LEU A 7 15.17 -40.56 -2.81
CA LEU A 7 15.85 -39.52 -2.02
C LEU A 7 16.03 -38.21 -2.83
N ALA A 8 16.41 -38.32 -4.10
CA ALA A 8 16.55 -37.18 -5.00
C ALA A 8 15.21 -36.46 -5.25
N TRP A 9 14.12 -37.22 -5.43
CA TRP A 9 12.77 -36.67 -5.55
C TRP A 9 12.32 -35.94 -4.28
N VAL A 10 12.63 -36.48 -3.11
CA VAL A 10 12.31 -35.85 -1.82
C VAL A 10 13.09 -34.53 -1.62
N PHE A 11 14.37 -34.49 -1.99
CA PHE A 11 15.15 -33.24 -1.97
C PHE A 11 14.60 -32.19 -2.95
N LEU A 12 14.22 -32.61 -4.16
CA LEU A 12 13.66 -31.73 -5.18
C LEU A 12 12.35 -31.09 -4.69
N ILE A 13 11.46 -31.88 -4.09
CA ILE A 13 10.18 -31.40 -3.52
C ILE A 13 10.43 -30.40 -2.37
N MET A 14 11.44 -30.64 -1.52
CA MET A 14 11.79 -29.71 -0.44
C MET A 14 12.27 -28.33 -0.94
N PHE A 15 12.95 -28.26 -2.09
CA PHE A 15 13.33 -26.97 -2.69
C PHE A 15 12.14 -26.18 -3.26
N TYR A 16 11.06 -26.85 -3.66
CA TYR A 16 9.86 -26.18 -4.18
C TYR A 16 8.91 -25.69 -3.08
N THR A 17 8.98 -26.23 -1.87
CA THR A 17 8.10 -25.82 -0.76
C THR A 17 8.65 -24.66 0.07
N SER A 18 9.92 -24.28 -0.09
CA SER A 18 10.53 -23.11 0.56
C SER A 18 10.32 -21.81 -0.22
N ALA A 19 9.13 -21.56 -0.75
CA ALA A 19 8.78 -20.27 -1.31
C ALA A 19 8.55 -19.27 -0.15
N CYS A 20 9.62 -18.65 0.34
CA CYS A 20 9.52 -17.55 1.28
C CYS A 20 8.84 -16.38 0.57
N THR A 21 7.61 -16.02 0.98
CA THR A 21 6.91 -14.87 0.42
C THR A 21 7.60 -13.60 0.91
N ALA A 22 8.30 -12.90 0.02
CA ALA A 22 8.81 -11.57 0.33
C ALA A 22 7.65 -10.64 0.72
N ASP A 23 7.87 -9.85 1.78
CA ASP A 23 6.92 -8.84 2.22
C ASP A 23 6.62 -7.88 1.06
N LYS A 24 5.35 -7.49 0.92
CA LYS A 24 4.91 -6.60 -0.16
C LYS A 24 4.61 -5.20 0.38
N PRO A 25 4.87 -4.13 -0.38
CA PRO A 25 4.42 -2.81 -0.01
C PRO A 25 2.90 -2.79 0.19
N ALA A 26 2.43 -2.07 1.21
CA ALA A 26 1.02 -2.05 1.58
C ALA A 26 0.61 -0.65 2.06
N ILE A 27 -0.70 -0.38 2.05
CA ILE A 27 -1.29 0.83 2.61
C ILE A 27 -2.34 0.39 3.64
N LEU A 28 -2.21 0.87 4.86
CA LEU A 28 -3.21 0.73 5.91
C LEU A 28 -3.87 2.08 6.14
N PHE A 29 -5.18 2.09 6.36
CA PHE A 29 -5.92 3.30 6.70
C PHE A 29 -6.49 3.17 8.11
N ASN A 30 -6.58 4.28 8.83
CA ASN A 30 -7.01 4.31 10.22
C ASN A 30 -7.82 5.58 10.53
N LYS A 31 -8.77 5.45 11.46
CA LYS A 31 -9.57 6.56 11.98
C LYS A 31 -8.78 7.38 13.01
N TYR A 32 -7.85 6.75 13.70
CA TYR A 32 -7.02 7.35 14.74
C TYR A 32 -5.57 7.49 14.27
N PRO A 33 -4.79 8.41 14.88
CA PRO A 33 -3.35 8.49 14.66
C PRO A 33 -2.68 7.12 14.80
N ILE A 34 -1.74 6.81 13.93
CA ILE A 34 -1.06 5.51 13.90
C ILE A 34 -0.04 5.46 15.04
N THR A 35 -0.26 4.53 15.96
CA THR A 35 0.62 4.20 17.10
C THR A 35 0.68 2.68 17.23
N GLU A 36 1.53 2.16 18.12
CA GLU A 36 1.65 0.72 18.40
C GLU A 36 0.29 0.09 18.79
N GLU A 37 -0.54 0.83 19.51
CA GLU A 37 -1.85 0.35 19.96
C GLU A 37 -2.92 0.44 18.87
N THR A 38 -2.83 1.45 17.98
CA THR A 38 -3.88 1.71 16.99
C THR A 38 -3.62 1.05 15.65
N VAL A 39 -2.39 0.62 15.34
CA VAL A 39 -2.00 0.08 14.01
C VAL A 39 -2.88 -1.10 13.56
N MET A 40 -3.37 -1.90 14.52
CA MET A 40 -4.24 -3.05 14.24
C MET A 40 -5.70 -2.67 14.01
N GLY A 41 -6.11 -1.45 14.36
CA GLY A 41 -7.46 -0.91 14.19
C GLY A 41 -7.75 -0.37 12.78
N PHE A 42 -7.14 -0.96 11.75
CA PHE A 42 -7.28 -0.48 10.38
C PHE A 42 -8.73 -0.59 9.88
N GLY A 43 -9.12 0.31 8.98
CA GLY A 43 -10.46 0.32 8.41
C GLY A 43 -10.53 1.16 7.14
N ASN A 44 -11.50 0.89 6.28
CA ASN A 44 -11.60 1.52 4.97
C ASN A 44 -12.84 2.42 4.82
N LEU A 45 -13.55 2.71 5.91
CA LEU A 45 -14.77 3.51 5.91
C LEU A 45 -14.62 4.71 6.85
N PHE A 46 -14.79 5.90 6.28
CA PHE A 46 -14.52 7.18 6.92
C PHE A 46 -15.68 8.16 6.73
N LYS A 47 -15.82 9.09 7.67
CA LYS A 47 -16.81 10.18 7.56
C LYS A 47 -16.22 11.37 6.80
N PRO A 48 -17.02 12.12 6.03
CA PRO A 48 -16.61 13.39 5.43
C PRO A 48 -16.00 14.34 6.45
N ASN A 49 -15.01 15.12 6.02
CA ASN A 49 -14.34 16.15 6.81
C ASN A 49 -13.67 15.63 8.10
N THR A 50 -13.37 14.33 8.16
CA THR A 50 -12.58 13.75 9.25
C THR A 50 -11.17 13.39 8.76
N ARG A 51 -10.23 13.30 9.70
CA ARG A 51 -8.86 12.86 9.38
C ARG A 51 -8.87 11.36 9.09
N ILE A 52 -8.32 11.01 7.94
CA ILE A 52 -8.05 9.64 7.51
C ILE A 52 -6.54 9.47 7.61
N TYR A 53 -6.09 8.77 8.64
CA TYR A 53 -4.68 8.46 8.82
C TYR A 53 -4.31 7.28 7.93
N TYR A 54 -3.11 7.29 7.36
CA TYR A 54 -2.63 6.21 6.52
C TYR A 54 -1.17 5.87 6.80
N LEU A 55 -0.84 4.58 6.72
CA LEU A 55 0.50 4.02 6.86
C LEU A 55 0.86 3.31 5.56
N VAL A 56 1.90 3.78 4.89
CA VAL A 56 2.52 3.11 3.75
C VAL A 56 3.67 2.26 4.28
N LEU A 57 3.59 0.94 4.11
CA LEU A 57 4.66 0.00 4.44
C LEU A 57 5.52 -0.25 3.20
N LEU A 58 6.84 -0.16 3.36
CA LEU A 58 7.85 -0.28 2.31
C LEU A 58 8.90 -1.32 2.74
N PRO A 59 8.71 -2.61 2.41
CA PRO A 59 9.63 -3.67 2.81
C PRO A 59 11.01 -3.56 2.14
N GLU A 60 11.08 -2.90 0.98
CA GLU A 60 12.32 -2.63 0.26
C GLU A 60 12.65 -1.14 0.28
N LYS A 61 13.95 -0.84 0.42
CA LYS A 61 14.44 0.54 0.43
C LYS A 61 14.28 1.16 -0.96
N ILE A 62 13.65 2.33 -1.00
CA ILE A 62 13.56 3.14 -2.21
C ILE A 62 14.86 3.94 -2.38
N HIS A 63 15.57 3.73 -3.49
CA HIS A 63 16.92 4.28 -3.70
C HIS A 63 16.91 5.81 -3.72
N SER A 64 15.98 6.43 -4.46
CA SER A 64 15.82 7.87 -4.48
C SER A 64 15.35 8.46 -3.15
N ARG A 65 14.77 7.65 -2.26
CA ARG A 65 14.04 8.09 -1.07
C ARG A 65 12.87 9.01 -1.37
N TYR A 66 12.29 8.94 -2.57
CA TYR A 66 11.10 9.71 -2.93
C TYR A 66 9.95 8.79 -3.29
N ILE A 67 8.81 9.01 -2.63
CA ILE A 67 7.54 8.41 -3.01
C ILE A 67 6.59 9.47 -3.57
N TYR A 68 5.76 9.06 -4.52
CA TYR A 68 4.65 9.85 -5.03
C TYR A 68 3.35 9.16 -4.62
N LEU A 69 2.51 9.90 -3.90
CA LEU A 69 1.20 9.48 -3.45
C LEU A 69 0.15 10.14 -4.32
N GLN A 70 -0.77 9.34 -4.85
CA GLN A 70 -1.87 9.80 -5.68
C GLN A 70 -3.18 9.24 -5.16
N ILE A 71 -4.19 10.09 -4.99
CA ILE A 71 -5.55 9.69 -4.63
C ILE A 71 -6.46 9.97 -5.81
N ILE A 72 -7.25 8.97 -6.16
CA ILE A 72 -8.18 9.00 -7.29
C ILE A 72 -9.59 8.73 -6.76
N LYS A 73 -10.54 9.59 -7.11
CA LYS A 73 -11.96 9.36 -6.89
C LYS A 73 -12.51 8.46 -8.00
N LYS A 74 -13.12 7.34 -7.64
CA LYS A 74 -13.72 6.35 -8.56
C LYS A 74 -15.18 6.66 -8.92
N ASP A 75 -15.91 7.24 -7.97
CA ASP A 75 -17.31 7.60 -8.14
C ASP A 75 -17.41 9.02 -8.70
N ASN A 76 -17.55 9.11 -10.02
CA ASN A 76 -17.89 10.32 -10.74
C ASN A 76 -19.28 10.12 -11.37
N LYS A 77 -20.15 11.13 -11.23
CA LYS A 77 -21.53 11.13 -11.75
C LYS A 77 -21.63 11.16 -13.29
N GLU A 78 -20.51 11.28 -13.98
CA GLU A 78 -20.41 11.44 -15.45
C GLU A 78 -20.31 10.10 -16.20
N GLY A 79 -20.42 8.95 -15.52
CA GLY A 79 -20.74 7.67 -16.16
C GLY A 79 -19.72 7.10 -17.16
N ARG A 80 -18.55 7.72 -17.33
CA ARG A 80 -17.49 7.26 -18.25
C ARG A 80 -16.20 7.00 -17.50
N LEU A 81 -15.95 5.75 -17.08
CA LEU A 81 -14.63 5.28 -16.63
C LEU A 81 -13.88 6.27 -15.69
N GLY A 82 -14.63 7.05 -14.89
CA GLY A 82 -14.29 8.43 -14.53
C GLY A 82 -13.35 8.55 -13.34
N TYR A 83 -12.10 8.16 -13.52
CA TYR A 83 -11.05 8.35 -12.53
C TYR A 83 -10.62 9.83 -12.50
N LYS A 84 -10.98 10.57 -11.45
CA LYS A 84 -10.48 11.93 -11.23
C LYS A 84 -9.37 11.92 -10.19
N ILE A 85 -8.22 12.50 -10.53
CA ILE A 85 -7.15 12.75 -9.54
C ILE A 85 -7.72 13.75 -8.51
N TYR A 86 -7.85 13.30 -7.27
CA TYR A 86 -8.32 14.08 -6.14
C TYR A 86 -7.17 14.79 -5.43
N TYR A 87 -6.05 14.09 -5.25
CA TYR A 87 -4.90 14.60 -4.52
C TYR A 87 -3.59 13.96 -5.03
N GLY A 88 -2.49 14.71 -4.94
CA GLY A 88 -1.16 14.25 -5.28
C GLY A 88 -0.13 14.87 -4.33
N LYS A 89 0.81 14.07 -3.83
CA LYS A 89 1.89 14.52 -2.94
C LYS A 89 3.18 13.78 -3.23
N THR A 90 4.27 14.53 -3.39
CA THR A 90 5.62 13.98 -3.42
C THR A 90 6.24 14.09 -2.03
N VAL A 91 6.79 13.00 -1.53
CA VAL A 91 7.38 12.91 -0.19
C VAL A 91 8.83 12.44 -0.31
N ARG A 92 9.73 13.09 0.42
CA ARG A 92 11.08 12.58 0.66
C ARG A 92 11.09 11.80 1.98
N LEU A 93 11.41 10.52 1.92
CA LEU A 93 11.57 9.66 3.10
C LEU A 93 12.79 10.11 3.90
N LYS A 94 12.61 10.24 5.21
CA LYS A 94 13.69 10.51 6.16
C LYS A 94 14.50 9.23 6.42
N ASN A 95 15.66 9.36 7.04
CA ASN A 95 16.51 8.21 7.35
C ASN A 95 15.86 7.26 8.38
N GLU A 96 14.98 7.79 9.23
CA GLU A 96 14.24 7.02 10.24
C GLU A 96 13.01 6.33 9.64
N GLN A 97 12.52 6.81 8.48
CA GLN A 97 11.29 6.38 7.81
C GLN A 97 11.58 5.66 6.48
N ILE A 98 12.66 4.87 6.43
CA ILE A 98 13.06 4.20 5.17
C ILE A 98 12.07 3.08 4.80
N ASN A 99 11.50 2.42 5.81
CA ASN A 99 10.63 1.25 5.63
C ASN A 99 9.13 1.57 5.77
N TYR A 100 8.78 2.81 6.10
CA TYR A 100 7.39 3.21 6.25
C TYR A 100 7.22 4.72 6.10
N TYR A 101 6.00 5.15 5.77
CA TYR A 101 5.61 6.55 5.81
C TYR A 101 4.16 6.67 6.30
N ASP A 102 3.93 7.52 7.29
CA ASP A 102 2.62 7.77 7.87
C ASP A 102 2.26 9.26 7.82
N ASP A 103 0.98 9.54 7.59
CA ASP A 103 0.42 10.90 7.55
C ASP A 103 -1.11 10.81 7.59
N TYR A 104 -1.79 11.95 7.38
CA TYR A 104 -3.23 11.99 7.24
C TYR A 104 -3.70 12.82 6.04
N ILE A 105 -4.94 12.57 5.63
CA ILE A 105 -5.68 13.40 4.68
C ILE A 105 -7.05 13.74 5.25
N VAL A 106 -7.69 14.78 4.73
CA VAL A 106 -9.08 15.11 5.01
C VAL A 106 -9.81 15.19 3.67
N ILE A 107 -10.88 14.42 3.53
CA ILE A 107 -11.72 14.40 2.32
C ILE A 107 -13.12 14.85 2.69
N SER A 108 -13.61 15.87 2.00
CA SER A 108 -14.93 16.46 2.24
C SER A 108 -16.05 15.79 1.43
N GLU A 109 -15.72 15.25 0.27
CA GLU A 109 -16.69 14.66 -0.64
C GLU A 109 -16.92 13.18 -0.31
N PRO A 110 -18.18 12.71 -0.18
CA PRO A 110 -18.47 11.29 -0.17
C PRO A 110 -18.08 10.63 -1.50
N GLY A 111 -17.73 9.34 -1.42
CA GLY A 111 -17.43 8.52 -2.59
C GLY A 111 -16.43 7.40 -2.32
N ALA A 112 -16.11 6.65 -3.37
CA ALA A 112 -15.07 5.63 -3.38
C ALA A 112 -13.73 6.21 -3.87
N TYR A 113 -12.66 5.97 -3.13
CA TYR A 113 -11.33 6.49 -3.38
C TYR A 113 -10.29 5.37 -3.46
N VAL A 114 -9.26 5.60 -4.26
CA VAL A 114 -8.08 4.75 -4.31
C VAL A 114 -6.83 5.58 -4.14
N MET A 115 -5.95 5.14 -3.23
CA MET A 115 -4.61 5.67 -3.05
C MET A 115 -3.60 4.75 -3.75
N GLN A 116 -2.73 5.33 -4.56
CA GLN A 116 -1.65 4.67 -5.26
C GLN A 116 -0.32 5.28 -4.83
N ILE A 117 0.66 4.42 -4.56
CA ILE A 117 2.02 4.84 -4.22
C ILE A 117 2.97 4.44 -5.34
N TYR A 118 3.85 5.34 -5.72
CA TYR A 118 4.89 5.14 -6.72
C TYR A 118 6.25 5.48 -6.11
N SER A 119 7.30 4.83 -6.61
CA SER A 119 8.68 5.27 -6.38
C SER A 119 9.10 6.23 -7.48
N LYS A 120 9.89 7.25 -7.14
CA LYS A 120 10.56 8.07 -8.16
C LYS A 120 11.56 7.26 -9.00
N ASP A 121 12.08 6.14 -8.48
CA ASP A 121 12.99 5.24 -9.21
C ASP A 121 12.32 4.61 -10.44
N ASN A 122 11.01 4.32 -10.33
CA ASN A 122 10.21 3.80 -11.44
C ASN A 122 8.76 4.31 -11.32
N PRO A 123 8.47 5.52 -11.84
CA PRO A 123 7.16 6.15 -11.68
C PRO A 123 6.05 5.49 -12.51
N GLN A 124 6.39 4.58 -13.43
CA GLN A 124 5.41 3.84 -14.23
C GLN A 124 4.84 2.63 -13.49
N LYS A 125 5.54 2.15 -12.45
CA LYS A 125 5.13 0.98 -11.66
C LYS A 125 4.52 1.43 -10.33
N VAL A 126 3.26 1.03 -10.12
CA VAL A 126 2.60 1.19 -8.82
C VAL A 126 3.24 0.24 -7.81
N LEU A 127 3.67 0.77 -6.67
CA LEU A 127 4.23 -0.03 -5.56
C LEU A 127 3.11 -0.74 -4.80
N CYS A 128 2.08 0.00 -4.41
CA CYS A 128 0.91 -0.53 -3.72
C CYS A 128 -0.33 0.35 -3.95
N VAL A 129 -1.48 -0.26 -3.72
CA VAL A 129 -2.79 0.34 -3.91
C VAL A 129 -3.65 0.06 -2.69
N GLY A 130 -4.30 1.09 -2.16
CA GLY A 130 -5.26 0.99 -1.07
C GLY A 130 -6.59 1.61 -1.49
N GLN A 131 -7.71 0.95 -1.18
CA GLN A 131 -9.05 1.47 -1.44
C GLN A 131 -9.75 1.84 -0.13
N PHE A 132 -10.42 2.99 -0.12
CA PHE A 132 -11.21 3.47 1.02
C PHE A 132 -12.45 4.23 0.55
N PHE A 133 -13.38 4.44 1.47
CA PHE A 133 -14.69 5.03 1.22
C PHE A 133 -14.97 6.16 2.20
N VAL A 134 -15.58 7.23 1.70
CA VAL A 134 -16.05 8.36 2.49
C VAL A 134 -17.57 8.41 2.41
N GLN A 135 -18.27 8.32 3.55
CA GLN A 135 -19.73 8.26 3.66
C GLN A 135 -20.25 9.13 4.80
#